data_AF-A0AA35T163-F1
#
_entry.id   AF-A0AA35T163-F1
#
_cell.length_a   1.000
_cell.length_b   1.000
_cell.length_c   1.000
_cell.angle_alpha   90.00
_cell.angle_beta   90.00
_cell.angle_gamma   90.00
#
_symmetry.space_group_name_H-M   'P 1'
#
loop_
_entity.id
_entity.type
_entity.pdbx_description
1 polymer ?
#
loop_
_entity_poly.entity_id
_entity_poly.type
_entity_poly.pdbx_seq_one_letter_code
_entity_poly.pdbx_strand_id
1 'polypeptide(L)'
;MDKASASGAGDCGFESHQGRSFFPTFFFIPRSFFQYQIALSTILIQQQFSPYFSHSSRCLLRVLDTFGTEPVFNYKKWKPEKDDHNHDYGHTWGNWELNPRQFWTMYPHTPDNSFLGFVVEQHRSTSSPPPPDSQKSLVYGKELYMWKGKSDYLSIIAKYFDVHATIGSTVGKRDKLDWSLVPSLVHNHGILGGAELQQLLQESRLFVGLGFPYEGPAPLEAIAQGCVFLNPRVDPPVDRTNSDFFKKKPTNRQIDSQNPYMAAFVGEPHVYTFNAENLTEVELTVQRILKQPRPPPYLPYEFTFAGMLERITAYLNNQQYCRPHQWPPSDSLVTRLSRPGVSCKQTCYDEGLVCEPELFHLLNNEEAFAKNGIECPSIQRGHSVHAPSLVTSDSHCSLQDDELMLSCAGSEKDVKRLCSCRQYRRGQVALCLSCSL
;
A
#
# COMPACT_ATOMS: atom_id res chain seq x y z
N MET A 1 -67.12 5.24 -46.89
CA MET A 1 -68.43 4.88 -47.48
C MET A 1 -68.43 3.37 -47.58
N ASP A 2 -69.21 2.59 -46.84
CA ASP A 2 -70.32 2.87 -45.95
C ASP A 2 -70.49 1.70 -44.96
N LYS A 3 -70.89 2.08 -43.74
CA LYS A 3 -71.89 1.47 -42.82
C LYS A 3 -71.82 -0.04 -42.49
N ALA A 4 -71.64 -0.46 -41.23
CA ALA A 4 -72.38 -0.20 -39.98
C ALA A 4 -73.58 -1.13 -39.72
N SER A 5 -73.52 -1.83 -38.58
CA SER A 5 -74.61 -2.29 -37.67
C SER A 5 -73.92 -3.19 -36.62
N ALA A 6 -73.68 -2.86 -35.35
CA ALA A 6 -74.39 -2.17 -34.27
C ALA A 6 -75.42 -3.04 -33.49
N SER A 7 -75.06 -3.31 -32.22
CA SER A 7 -75.87 -3.47 -30.98
C SER A 7 -75.42 -4.70 -30.18
N GLY A 8 -75.28 -4.68 -28.85
CA GLY A 8 -75.90 -3.79 -27.88
C GLY A 8 -74.96 -3.26 -26.79
N ALA A 9 -75.46 -2.17 -26.21
CA ALA A 9 -74.84 -1.32 -25.22
C ALA A 9 -75.12 -1.79 -23.78
N GLY A 10 -74.22 -1.38 -22.90
CA GLY A 10 -74.44 -1.19 -21.47
C GLY A 10 -73.45 -0.14 -21.03
N ASP A 11 -73.86 1.13 -21.12
CA ASP A 11 -73.06 2.31 -20.79
C ASP A 11 -73.87 3.23 -19.86
N CYS A 12 -73.14 4.13 -19.18
CA CYS A 12 -73.47 5.17 -18.19
C CYS A 12 -72.71 4.90 -16.87
N GLY A 13 -71.56 5.49 -16.55
CA GLY A 13 -70.91 6.71 -17.03
C GLY A 13 -70.85 7.74 -15.90
N PHE A 14 -69.65 8.20 -15.52
CA PHE A 14 -69.28 9.64 -15.49
C PHE A 14 -67.78 9.85 -15.18
N GLU A 15 -67.21 10.78 -15.93
CA GLU A 15 -65.80 11.12 -16.12
C GLU A 15 -65.20 12.00 -15.02
N SER A 16 -63.87 11.99 -14.87
CA SER A 16 -63.05 13.17 -15.22
C SER A 16 -61.54 12.94 -15.03
N HIS A 17 -60.84 13.08 -16.16
CA HIS A 17 -59.57 13.76 -16.40
C HIS A 17 -58.25 13.44 -15.65
N GLN A 18 -57.25 13.24 -16.54
CA GLN A 18 -55.84 13.66 -16.49
C GLN A 18 -54.84 12.69 -15.87
N GLY A 19 -53.98 12.19 -16.76
CA GLY A 19 -52.83 11.37 -16.41
C GLY A 19 -51.79 12.12 -15.58
N ARG A 20 -51.04 11.34 -14.81
CA ARG A 20 -49.68 11.65 -14.38
C ARG A 20 -48.95 10.34 -14.16
N SER A 21 -47.88 10.21 -14.95
CA SER A 21 -46.63 9.54 -14.64
C SER A 21 -46.50 9.02 -13.20
N PHE A 22 -46.26 7.71 -13.08
CA PHE A 22 -45.73 7.09 -11.88
C PHE A 22 -44.36 7.71 -11.56
N PHE A 23 -44.35 8.73 -10.70
CA PHE A 23 -43.17 9.12 -9.94
C PHE A 23 -42.95 8.06 -8.84
N PRO A 24 -41.73 7.57 -8.62
CA PRO A 24 -41.43 6.91 -7.37
C PRO A 24 -41.54 7.97 -6.28
N THR A 25 -42.40 7.71 -5.30
CA THR A 25 -42.52 8.50 -4.08
C THR A 25 -41.16 8.48 -3.38
N PHE A 26 -40.37 9.54 -3.58
CA PHE A 26 -39.24 9.82 -2.72
C PHE A 26 -39.80 10.06 -1.32
N PHE A 27 -39.56 9.13 -0.41
CA PHE A 27 -39.56 9.46 1.00
C PHE A 27 -38.48 10.53 1.19
N PHE A 28 -38.92 11.78 1.35
CA PHE A 28 -38.10 12.83 1.93
C PHE A 28 -37.83 12.44 3.38
N ILE A 29 -36.77 11.67 3.60
CA ILE A 29 -36.12 11.63 4.90
C ILE A 29 -35.54 13.04 5.08
N PRO A 30 -35.89 13.77 6.15
CA PRO A 30 -35.34 15.09 6.39
C PRO A 30 -33.81 14.99 6.42
N ARG A 31 -33.15 15.96 5.78
CA ARG A 31 -31.68 16.12 5.59
C ARG A 31 -30.86 16.21 6.89
N SER A 32 -31.38 15.73 8.02
CA SER A 32 -30.90 16.06 9.36
C SER A 32 -30.81 14.86 10.31
N PHE A 33 -30.46 13.65 9.85
CA PHE A 33 -30.25 12.50 10.76
C PHE A 33 -29.15 11.48 10.39
N PHE A 34 -28.21 11.83 9.49
CA PHE A 34 -26.93 11.12 9.39
C PHE A 34 -25.79 12.14 9.38
N GLN A 35 -25.28 12.50 10.56
CA GLN A 35 -23.95 13.08 10.65
C GLN A 35 -22.94 11.95 10.43
N TYR A 36 -22.50 11.76 9.19
CA TYR A 36 -21.37 10.87 8.91
C TYR A 36 -20.15 11.41 9.68
N GLN A 37 -19.58 10.59 10.55
CA GLN A 37 -18.38 10.96 11.32
C GLN A 37 -17.08 10.59 10.60
N ILE A 38 -17.11 9.55 9.76
CA ILE A 38 -15.98 9.07 8.94
C ILE A 38 -16.56 8.46 7.65
N ALA A 39 -15.86 8.63 6.53
CA ALA A 39 -16.20 8.04 5.24
C ALA A 39 -15.01 7.25 4.68
N LEU A 40 -15.16 5.94 4.51
CA LEU A 40 -14.17 5.08 3.87
C LEU A 40 -14.47 4.98 2.37
N SER A 41 -13.51 5.29 1.52
CA SER A 41 -13.67 5.22 0.06
C SER A 41 -12.43 4.67 -0.62
N THR A 42 -12.58 4.03 -1.77
CA THR A 42 -11.46 3.81 -2.70
C THR A 42 -11.30 5.05 -3.58
N ILE A 43 -10.13 5.23 -4.20
CA ILE A 43 -9.89 6.34 -5.14
C ILE A 43 -10.95 6.37 -6.26
N LEU A 44 -11.36 5.21 -6.78
CA LEU A 44 -12.38 5.11 -7.84
C LEU A 44 -13.77 5.57 -7.37
N ILE A 45 -14.18 5.17 -6.17
CA ILE A 45 -15.43 5.66 -5.56
C ILE A 45 -15.32 7.17 -5.36
N GLN A 46 -14.18 7.66 -4.89
CA GLN A 46 -13.97 9.08 -4.69
C GLN A 46 -14.10 9.86 -6.00
N GLN A 47 -13.61 9.36 -7.14
CA GLN A 47 -13.81 10.01 -8.44
C GLN A 47 -15.29 10.15 -8.79
N GLN A 48 -16.06 9.08 -8.58
CA GLN A 48 -17.48 9.07 -8.91
C GLN A 48 -18.30 9.99 -7.99
N PHE A 49 -17.91 10.10 -6.71
CA PHE A 49 -18.66 10.85 -5.70
C PHE A 49 -18.07 12.22 -5.34
N SER A 50 -16.89 12.59 -5.87
CA SER A 50 -16.22 13.88 -5.63
C SER A 50 -17.14 15.10 -5.85
N PRO A 51 -17.98 15.16 -6.90
CA PRO A 51 -18.91 16.29 -7.10
C PRO A 51 -19.99 16.40 -6.01
N TYR A 52 -20.26 15.32 -5.28
CA TYR A 52 -21.30 15.22 -4.25
C TYR A 52 -20.77 15.42 -2.84
N PHE A 53 -19.45 15.33 -2.63
CA PHE A 53 -18.84 15.69 -1.36
C PHE A 53 -18.69 17.21 -1.25
N SER A 54 -19.42 17.80 -0.32
CA SER A 54 -19.18 19.21 0.05
C SER A 54 -17.74 19.40 0.53
N HIS A 55 -17.20 20.61 0.37
CA HIS A 55 -15.87 20.95 0.90
C HIS A 55 -15.76 20.58 2.41
N SER A 56 -16.85 20.78 3.15
CA SER A 56 -16.98 20.49 4.57
C SER A 56 -16.91 18.99 4.95
N SER A 57 -17.06 18.06 4.00
CA SER A 57 -17.01 16.61 4.26
C SER A 57 -15.67 15.95 3.90
N ARG A 58 -14.74 16.69 3.28
CA ARG A 58 -13.47 16.13 2.79
C ARG A 58 -12.55 15.65 3.91
N CYS A 59 -12.62 16.28 5.07
CA CYS A 59 -11.88 15.90 6.28
C CYS A 59 -12.34 14.54 6.89
N LEU A 60 -13.54 14.07 6.53
CA LEU A 60 -14.08 12.79 6.99
C LEU A 60 -13.51 11.60 6.20
N LEU A 61 -12.90 11.86 5.04
CA LEU A 61 -12.45 10.83 4.13
C LEU A 61 -11.26 10.04 4.71
N ARG A 62 -11.30 8.72 4.52
CA ARG A 62 -10.17 7.79 4.61
C ARG A 62 -10.13 7.03 3.30
N VAL A 63 -9.05 7.21 2.54
CA VAL A 63 -8.96 6.79 1.15
C VAL A 63 -8.08 5.55 1.06
N LEU A 64 -8.67 4.40 0.73
CA LEU A 64 -7.92 3.17 0.50
C LEU A 64 -7.07 3.32 -0.76
N ASP A 65 -5.76 3.36 -0.55
CA ASP A 65 -4.75 3.56 -1.59
C ASP A 65 -3.57 2.62 -1.33
N THR A 66 -3.61 1.45 -1.97
CA THR A 66 -2.67 0.34 -1.73
C THR A 66 -1.21 0.76 -1.78
N PHE A 67 -0.81 1.56 -2.77
CA PHE A 67 0.59 1.92 -3.03
C PHE A 67 1.00 3.27 -2.45
N GLY A 68 0.03 4.05 -1.97
CA GLY A 68 0.22 5.35 -1.35
C GLY A 68 0.33 6.49 -2.36
N THR A 69 0.13 7.69 -1.82
CA THR A 69 0.14 8.97 -2.53
C THR A 69 1.11 9.91 -1.81
N GLU A 70 2.22 10.27 -2.46
CA GLU A 70 3.17 11.24 -1.89
C GLU A 70 2.66 12.69 -2.06
N PRO A 71 3.05 13.63 -1.18
CA PRO A 71 2.55 15.01 -1.18
C PRO A 71 2.65 15.73 -2.54
N VAL A 72 3.75 15.54 -3.28
CA VAL A 72 3.95 16.10 -4.64
C VAL A 72 2.85 15.72 -5.62
N PHE A 73 2.21 14.56 -5.46
CA PHE A 73 1.13 14.08 -6.34
C PHE A 73 -0.25 14.44 -5.82
N ASN A 74 -0.38 14.79 -4.54
CA ASN A 74 -1.61 15.23 -3.93
C ASN A 74 -1.89 16.72 -4.16
N TYR A 75 -0.83 17.55 -4.19
CA TYR A 75 -0.93 19.00 -4.30
C TYR A 75 -1.13 19.47 -5.75
N LYS A 76 -2.33 19.99 -6.07
CA LYS A 76 -2.73 20.37 -7.44
C LYS A 76 -1.85 21.42 -8.12
N LYS A 77 -1.30 22.34 -7.33
CA LYS A 77 -0.53 23.48 -7.86
C LYS A 77 0.95 23.14 -8.04
N TRP A 78 1.38 21.95 -7.61
CA TRP A 78 2.76 21.52 -7.83
C TRP A 78 3.04 21.34 -9.32
N LYS A 79 4.14 21.92 -9.78
CA LYS A 79 4.72 21.68 -11.10
C LYS A 79 6.22 21.45 -10.89
N PRO A 80 6.79 20.32 -11.28
CA PRO A 80 8.24 20.15 -11.22
C PRO A 80 8.93 21.14 -12.17
N GLU A 81 10.14 21.57 -11.83
CA GLU A 81 10.92 22.54 -12.62
C GLU A 81 11.43 21.97 -13.96
N LYS A 82 11.46 20.64 -14.11
CA LYS A 82 11.84 19.97 -15.37
C LYS A 82 10.60 19.33 -15.97
N ASP A 83 10.23 19.83 -17.16
CA ASP A 83 9.23 19.25 -18.07
C ASP A 83 9.59 17.79 -18.34
N ASP A 84 9.07 16.86 -17.54
CA ASP A 84 8.85 15.49 -18.00
C ASP A 84 7.51 15.55 -18.72
N HIS A 85 7.55 15.55 -20.06
CA HIS A 85 6.41 15.68 -20.98
C HIS A 85 5.28 14.64 -20.81
N ASN A 86 5.27 13.92 -19.69
CA ASN A 86 4.28 12.96 -19.25
C ASN A 86 3.51 13.45 -18.00
N HIS A 87 3.29 14.78 -17.88
CA HIS A 87 2.54 15.45 -16.80
C HIS A 87 1.03 15.14 -16.72
N ASP A 88 0.54 14.09 -17.39
CA ASP A 88 -0.69 13.47 -16.91
C ASP A 88 -0.33 12.73 -15.62
N TYR A 89 -0.28 13.48 -14.51
CA TYR A 89 -0.16 12.98 -13.14
C TYR A 89 -1.30 12.03 -12.74
N GLY A 90 -2.03 11.49 -13.72
CA GLY A 90 -3.30 10.85 -13.58
C GLY A 90 -4.20 11.79 -12.82
N HIS A 91 -4.95 12.66 -13.51
CA HIS A 91 -6.13 13.28 -12.91
C HIS A 91 -7.01 12.24 -12.16
N THR A 92 -6.88 10.97 -12.55
CA THR A 92 -7.40 9.77 -11.93
C THR A 92 -6.84 9.47 -10.51
N TRP A 93 -5.53 9.53 -10.26
CA TRP A 93 -4.95 8.94 -9.04
C TRP A 93 -4.50 9.97 -7.99
N GLY A 94 -4.08 11.16 -8.40
CA GLY A 94 -3.60 12.23 -7.51
C GLY A 94 -4.52 13.45 -7.47
N ASN A 95 -3.93 14.61 -7.18
CA ASN A 95 -4.59 15.93 -7.23
C ASN A 95 -5.81 16.07 -6.30
N TRP A 96 -5.76 15.38 -5.16
CA TRP A 96 -6.88 15.34 -4.25
C TRP A 96 -6.90 16.48 -3.26
N GLU A 97 -5.79 17.15 -2.94
CA GLU A 97 -5.68 18.19 -1.88
C GLU A 97 -6.30 17.72 -0.54
N LEU A 98 -5.99 16.48 -0.14
CA LEU A 98 -6.31 15.94 1.18
C LEU A 98 -5.10 16.06 2.11
N ASN A 99 -5.31 15.99 3.42
CA ASN A 99 -4.17 15.71 4.31
C ASN A 99 -3.59 14.33 3.89
N PRO A 100 -2.29 14.19 3.57
CA PRO A 100 -1.72 12.95 3.07
C PRO A 100 -1.93 11.73 3.98
N ARG A 101 -2.13 11.93 5.29
CA ARG A 101 -2.45 10.85 6.25
C ARG A 101 -3.85 10.27 6.07
N GLN A 102 -4.73 10.92 5.30
CA GLN A 102 -6.03 10.39 4.93
C GLN A 102 -5.94 9.24 3.91
N PHE A 103 -4.83 9.09 3.19
CA PHE A 103 -4.58 7.92 2.35
C PHE A 103 -4.13 6.74 3.21
N TRP A 104 -4.74 5.58 2.98
CA TRP A 104 -4.63 4.38 3.81
C TRP A 104 -4.01 3.25 2.99
N THR A 105 -2.76 2.89 3.32
CA THR A 105 -1.92 1.98 2.53
C THR A 105 -2.01 0.53 2.97
N MET A 106 -1.62 -0.39 2.08
CA MET A 106 -1.65 -1.84 2.35
C MET A 106 -0.44 -2.32 3.17
N TYR A 107 0.69 -1.64 3.06
CA TYR A 107 1.89 -1.85 3.87
C TYR A 107 2.41 -0.49 4.36
N PRO A 108 3.22 -0.44 5.44
CA PRO A 108 3.76 0.81 5.99
C PRO A 108 4.94 1.36 5.18
N HIS A 109 4.80 1.45 3.85
CA HIS A 109 5.88 1.84 2.92
C HIS A 109 5.93 3.34 2.60
N THR A 110 4.87 4.08 2.91
CA THR A 110 4.75 5.52 2.61
C THR A 110 4.37 6.26 3.90
N PRO A 111 5.34 6.76 4.69
CA PRO A 111 5.08 7.39 5.99
C PRO A 111 4.31 8.71 5.90
N ASP A 112 4.22 9.32 4.72
CA ASP A 112 3.29 10.43 4.44
C ASP A 112 1.81 10.03 4.58
N ASN A 113 1.53 8.73 4.43
CA ASN A 113 0.20 8.15 4.51
C ASN A 113 0.02 7.35 5.80
N SER A 114 -1.22 6.98 6.13
CA SER A 114 -1.49 6.07 7.26
C SER A 114 -1.45 4.62 6.79
N PHE A 115 -0.80 3.75 7.57
CA PHE A 115 -0.79 2.32 7.30
C PHE A 115 -2.11 1.70 7.75
N LEU A 116 -2.94 1.20 6.83
CA LEU A 116 -4.14 0.45 7.21
C LEU A 116 -3.85 -1.04 7.38
N GLY A 117 -3.18 -1.64 6.40
CA GLY A 117 -2.93 -3.09 6.39
C GLY A 117 -4.18 -3.94 6.22
N PHE A 118 -4.07 -5.18 6.68
CA PHE A 118 -5.11 -6.21 6.59
C PHE A 118 -4.84 -7.26 7.66
N VAL A 119 -5.80 -8.16 7.88
CA VAL A 119 -5.60 -9.36 8.69
C VAL A 119 -5.13 -10.49 7.77
N VAL A 120 -4.03 -11.13 8.13
CA VAL A 120 -3.61 -12.38 7.50
C VAL A 120 -4.45 -13.51 8.08
N GLU A 121 -5.25 -14.14 7.23
CA GLU A 121 -6.11 -15.24 7.65
C GLU A 121 -5.24 -16.43 8.09
N GLN A 122 -5.51 -16.92 9.30
CA GLN A 122 -4.94 -18.16 9.81
C GLN A 122 -6.08 -19.16 10.00
N HIS A 123 -6.17 -20.15 9.12
CA HIS A 123 -7.01 -21.30 9.40
C HIS A 123 -6.31 -22.16 10.46
N ARG A 124 -6.93 -22.31 11.63
CA ARG A 124 -6.49 -23.29 12.63
C ARG A 124 -6.63 -24.67 12.02
N SER A 125 -5.51 -25.28 11.64
CA SER A 125 -5.54 -26.68 11.27
C SER A 125 -5.77 -27.53 12.50
N THR A 126 -6.73 -28.44 12.43
CA THR A 126 -6.89 -29.56 13.36
C THR A 126 -5.97 -30.73 13.01
N SER A 127 -5.23 -30.64 11.90
CA SER A 127 -4.31 -31.68 11.44
C SER A 127 -2.96 -31.62 12.17
N SER A 128 -2.28 -32.77 12.15
CA SER A 128 -0.93 -32.95 12.66
C SER A 128 0.05 -31.94 12.06
N PRO A 129 1.06 -31.49 12.85
CA PRO A 129 2.09 -30.56 12.37
C PRO A 129 2.75 -31.08 11.09
N PRO A 130 3.21 -30.18 10.20
CA PRO A 130 3.74 -30.57 8.91
C PRO A 130 4.96 -31.48 9.07
N PRO A 131 5.21 -32.39 8.10
CA PRO A 131 6.40 -33.24 8.11
C PRO A 131 7.67 -32.37 8.23
N PRO A 132 8.57 -32.65 9.19
CA PRO A 132 9.83 -31.90 9.34
C PRO A 132 10.67 -31.89 8.07
N ASP A 133 10.55 -32.95 7.27
CA ASP A 133 11.36 -33.22 6.09
C ASP A 133 10.65 -32.87 4.77
N SER A 134 9.56 -32.10 4.80
CA SER A 134 8.89 -31.73 3.56
C SER A 134 9.82 -30.96 2.62
N GLN A 135 10.03 -31.52 1.43
CA GLN A 135 10.77 -30.91 0.34
C GLN A 135 9.82 -30.27 -0.68
N LYS A 136 8.62 -29.83 -0.27
CA LYS A 136 7.73 -29.07 -1.15
C LYS A 136 8.08 -27.58 -1.19
N SER A 137 8.01 -27.00 -2.36
CA SER A 137 8.05 -25.56 -2.60
C SER A 137 6.77 -25.14 -3.32
N LEU A 138 6.20 -23.99 -2.96
CA LEU A 138 5.02 -23.43 -3.62
C LEU A 138 5.37 -22.11 -4.28
N VAL A 139 5.12 -22.00 -5.59
CA VAL A 139 5.43 -20.80 -6.37
C VAL A 139 4.35 -19.74 -6.24
N TYR A 140 4.79 -18.51 -5.98
CA TYR A 140 3.96 -17.32 -5.94
C TYR A 140 3.78 -16.72 -7.35
N GLY A 141 2.78 -17.23 -8.07
CA GLY A 141 2.41 -16.71 -9.38
C GLY A 141 1.17 -17.41 -9.94
N LYS A 142 0.01 -16.74 -9.92
CA LYS A 142 -1.27 -17.35 -10.32
C LYS A 142 -1.58 -17.23 -11.82
N GLU A 143 -0.84 -16.39 -12.54
CA GLU A 143 -1.05 -16.10 -13.96
C GLU A 143 0.19 -16.46 -14.78
N LEU A 144 0.01 -17.05 -15.97
CA LEU A 144 1.12 -17.59 -16.78
C LEU A 144 2.19 -16.57 -17.16
N TYR A 145 1.82 -15.31 -17.42
CA TYR A 145 2.81 -14.29 -17.78
C TYR A 145 3.85 -14.05 -16.67
N MET A 146 3.51 -14.33 -15.41
CA MET A 146 4.42 -14.19 -14.26
C MET A 146 5.57 -15.22 -14.31
N TRP A 147 5.37 -16.33 -15.03
CA TRP A 147 6.32 -17.44 -15.16
C TRP A 147 7.31 -17.26 -16.31
N LYS A 148 7.07 -16.27 -17.19
CA LYS A 148 7.92 -15.99 -18.34
C LYS A 148 9.37 -15.74 -17.91
N GLY A 149 10.29 -16.53 -18.48
CA GLY A 149 11.73 -16.40 -18.23
C GLY A 149 12.19 -16.90 -16.86
N LYS A 150 11.39 -17.70 -16.14
CA LYS A 150 11.71 -18.20 -14.79
C LYS A 150 12.17 -19.66 -14.76
N SER A 151 12.31 -20.31 -15.92
CA SER A 151 12.61 -21.74 -16.02
C SER A 151 13.93 -22.14 -15.35
N ASP A 152 15.02 -21.41 -15.57
CA ASP A 152 16.32 -21.75 -15.00
C ASP A 152 16.34 -21.58 -13.48
N TYR A 153 15.75 -20.49 -12.99
CA TYR A 153 15.57 -20.23 -11.55
C TYR A 153 14.78 -21.37 -10.88
N LEU A 154 13.64 -21.77 -11.46
CA LEU A 154 12.83 -22.87 -10.93
C LEU A 154 13.51 -24.23 -11.07
N SER A 155 14.34 -24.43 -12.09
CA SER A 155 15.10 -25.68 -12.27
C SER A 155 16.15 -25.88 -11.17
N ILE A 156 16.73 -24.80 -10.65
CA ILE A 156 17.64 -24.88 -9.49
C ILE A 156 16.88 -25.28 -8.23
N ILE A 157 15.70 -24.69 -8.00
CA ILE A 157 14.84 -25.06 -6.87
C ILE A 157 14.43 -26.53 -6.98
N ALA A 158 14.09 -26.99 -8.19
CA ALA A 158 13.69 -28.36 -8.48
C ALA A 158 14.76 -29.42 -8.20
N LYS A 159 16.05 -29.04 -8.11
CA LYS A 159 17.13 -29.95 -7.67
C LYS A 159 16.97 -30.39 -6.20
N TYR A 160 16.26 -29.60 -5.40
CA TYR A 160 16.19 -29.74 -3.94
C TYR A 160 14.76 -29.84 -3.40
N PHE A 161 13.77 -29.35 -4.16
CA PHE A 161 12.37 -29.29 -3.75
C PHE A 161 11.44 -29.69 -4.90
N ASP A 162 10.36 -30.41 -4.59
CA ASP A 162 9.22 -30.55 -5.49
C ASP A 162 8.59 -29.16 -5.71
N VAL A 163 8.35 -28.78 -6.96
CA VAL A 163 7.86 -27.44 -7.31
C VAL A 163 6.36 -27.49 -7.57
N HIS A 164 5.59 -26.84 -6.69
CA HIS A 164 4.14 -26.79 -6.74
C HIS A 164 3.65 -25.41 -7.20
N ALA A 165 2.46 -25.36 -7.80
CA ALA A 165 1.83 -24.12 -8.27
C ALA A 165 0.32 -24.11 -8.09
N THR A 166 -0.28 -22.92 -8.09
CA THR A 166 -1.74 -22.72 -8.09
C THR A 166 -2.15 -21.80 -9.24
N ILE A 167 -1.79 -22.18 -10.47
CA ILE A 167 -2.04 -21.35 -11.66
C ILE A 167 -3.51 -21.48 -12.04
N GLY A 168 -4.19 -20.34 -12.13
CA GLY A 168 -5.57 -20.28 -12.54
C GLY A 168 -5.72 -20.40 -14.06
N SER A 169 -6.78 -21.10 -14.49
CA SER A 169 -7.34 -20.94 -15.84
C SER A 169 -8.82 -20.63 -15.66
N THR A 170 -9.30 -19.52 -16.21
CA THR A 170 -10.74 -19.34 -16.37
C THR A 170 -11.29 -20.52 -17.16
N VAL A 171 -12.35 -21.15 -16.65
CA VAL A 171 -13.07 -22.25 -17.31
C VAL A 171 -13.41 -21.82 -18.75
N GLY A 172 -12.94 -22.57 -19.75
CA GLY A 172 -13.15 -22.27 -21.17
C GLY A 172 -11.99 -21.57 -21.92
N LYS A 173 -10.88 -21.22 -21.26
CA LYS A 173 -9.66 -20.68 -21.91
C LYS A 173 -8.41 -21.56 -21.79
N ARG A 174 -8.51 -22.74 -21.17
CA ARG A 174 -7.36 -23.60 -20.86
C ARG A 174 -6.54 -23.99 -22.10
N ASP A 175 -7.22 -24.18 -23.23
CA ASP A 175 -6.62 -24.54 -24.53
C ASP A 175 -6.01 -23.34 -25.29
N LYS A 176 -6.20 -22.10 -24.80
CA LYS A 176 -5.63 -20.87 -25.38
C LYS A 176 -4.45 -20.31 -24.58
N LEU A 177 -4.06 -20.99 -23.52
CA LEU A 177 -3.02 -20.55 -22.61
C LEU A 177 -1.68 -21.17 -23.01
N ASP A 178 -0.63 -20.36 -23.09
CA ASP A 178 0.72 -20.80 -23.44
C ASP A 178 1.40 -21.47 -22.23
N TRP A 179 1.09 -22.75 -22.02
CA TRP A 179 1.67 -23.57 -20.96
C TRP A 179 3.17 -23.84 -21.14
N SER A 180 3.77 -23.47 -22.28
CA SER A 180 5.23 -23.59 -22.48
C SER A 180 6.04 -22.69 -21.53
N LEU A 181 5.40 -21.67 -20.94
CA LEU A 181 5.99 -20.79 -19.94
C LEU A 181 6.19 -21.46 -18.58
N VAL A 182 5.53 -22.60 -18.32
CA VAL A 182 5.60 -23.32 -17.05
C VAL A 182 6.42 -24.60 -17.28
N PRO A 183 7.55 -24.78 -16.56
CA PRO A 183 8.33 -26.01 -16.67
C PRO A 183 7.50 -27.26 -16.38
N SER A 184 7.70 -28.34 -17.14
CA SER A 184 6.94 -29.60 -16.99
C SER A 184 7.13 -30.28 -15.63
N LEU A 185 8.19 -29.94 -14.91
CA LEU A 185 8.46 -30.38 -13.53
C LEU A 185 7.49 -29.78 -12.49
N VAL A 186 6.67 -28.80 -12.86
CA VAL A 186 5.80 -28.07 -11.92
C VAL A 186 4.48 -28.81 -11.72
N HIS A 187 4.18 -29.15 -10.47
CA HIS A 187 2.92 -29.74 -10.04
C HIS A 187 1.85 -28.65 -9.83
N ASN A 188 1.02 -28.40 -10.83
CA ASN A 188 -0.05 -27.40 -10.74
C ASN A 188 -1.34 -27.98 -10.11
N HIS A 189 -1.79 -27.34 -9.03
CA HIS A 189 -3.01 -27.67 -8.28
C HIS A 189 -4.25 -26.92 -8.78
N GLY A 190 -4.09 -25.98 -9.72
CA GLY A 190 -5.18 -25.11 -10.16
C GLY A 190 -5.52 -24.04 -9.12
N ILE A 191 -6.73 -23.47 -9.22
CA ILE A 191 -7.23 -22.51 -8.22
C ILE A 191 -7.74 -23.30 -7.02
N LEU A 192 -7.15 -23.04 -5.86
CA LEU A 192 -7.52 -23.66 -4.59
C LEU A 192 -8.43 -22.75 -3.76
N GLY A 193 -9.30 -23.35 -2.94
CA GLY A 193 -9.99 -22.64 -1.87
C GLY A 193 -9.04 -22.23 -0.73
N GLY A 194 -9.49 -21.36 0.18
CA GLY A 194 -8.67 -20.85 1.29
C GLY A 194 -8.09 -21.96 2.18
N ALA A 195 -8.92 -22.93 2.57
CA ALA A 195 -8.49 -24.05 3.41
C ALA A 195 -7.45 -24.96 2.72
N GLU A 196 -7.65 -25.29 1.44
CA GLU A 196 -6.74 -26.12 0.65
C GLU A 196 -5.40 -25.41 0.42
N LEU A 197 -5.43 -24.10 0.15
CA LEU A 197 -4.22 -23.29 0.02
C LEU A 197 -3.43 -23.25 1.33
N GLN A 198 -4.09 -23.05 2.47
CA GLN A 198 -3.42 -23.07 3.78
C GLN A 198 -2.79 -24.43 4.08
N GLN A 199 -3.46 -25.53 3.73
CA GLN A 199 -2.88 -26.87 3.86
C GLN A 199 -1.63 -27.02 2.99
N LEU A 200 -1.70 -26.61 1.72
CA LEU A 200 -0.54 -26.66 0.81
C LEU A 200 0.62 -25.80 1.31
N LEU A 201 0.34 -24.64 1.92
CA LEU A 201 1.35 -23.80 2.57
C LEU A 201 1.97 -24.49 3.79
N GLN A 202 1.19 -25.10 4.67
CA GLN A 202 1.71 -25.85 5.82
C GLN A 202 2.66 -26.98 5.38
N GLU A 203 2.25 -27.71 4.34
CA GLU A 203 3.05 -28.77 3.73
C GLU A 203 4.28 -28.26 2.98
N SER A 204 4.34 -26.97 2.61
CA SER A 204 5.46 -26.39 1.89
C SER A 204 6.55 -25.86 2.84
N ARG A 205 7.81 -26.06 2.48
CA ARG A 205 8.96 -25.46 3.18
C ARG A 205 9.34 -24.11 2.58
N LEU A 206 9.23 -23.98 1.26
CA LEU A 206 9.53 -22.74 0.53
C LEU A 206 8.28 -22.13 -0.08
N PHE A 207 8.18 -20.81 -0.01
CA PHE A 207 7.27 -20.02 -0.83
C PHE A 207 8.11 -19.18 -1.80
N VAL A 208 7.95 -19.42 -3.09
CA VAL A 208 8.91 -19.00 -4.11
C VAL A 208 8.40 -17.79 -4.86
N GLY A 209 8.95 -16.61 -4.58
CA GLY A 209 8.67 -15.40 -5.34
C GLY A 209 9.26 -15.45 -6.75
N LEU A 210 8.51 -14.95 -7.74
CA LEU A 210 8.95 -14.84 -9.14
C LEU A 210 9.41 -13.43 -9.54
N GLY A 211 9.26 -12.44 -8.64
CA GLY A 211 9.52 -11.02 -8.89
C GLY A 211 8.25 -10.20 -9.16
N PHE A 212 7.11 -10.85 -9.41
CA PHE A 212 5.80 -10.22 -9.55
C PHE A 212 4.70 -11.21 -9.10
N PRO A 213 3.59 -10.76 -8.47
CA PRO A 213 3.20 -9.38 -8.18
C PRO A 213 3.97 -8.75 -7.00
N TYR A 214 4.03 -7.42 -7.00
CA TYR A 214 4.67 -6.63 -5.95
C TYR A 214 3.74 -6.47 -4.74
N GLU A 215 4.31 -6.57 -3.54
CA GLU A 215 3.65 -6.20 -2.27
C GLU A 215 2.26 -6.83 -2.09
N GLY A 216 2.11 -8.11 -2.46
CA GLY A 216 0.87 -8.85 -2.18
C GLY A 216 0.85 -9.47 -0.77
N PRO A 217 -0.32 -9.99 -0.33
CA PRO A 217 -0.49 -10.57 1.01
C PRO A 217 0.07 -12.01 1.14
N ALA A 218 0.16 -12.75 0.04
CA ALA A 218 0.48 -14.19 0.06
C ALA A 218 1.81 -14.54 0.75
N PRO A 219 2.90 -13.75 0.64
CA PRO A 219 4.12 -14.02 1.40
C PRO A 219 3.91 -14.02 2.93
N LEU A 220 3.02 -13.17 3.46
CA LEU A 220 2.69 -13.16 4.89
C LEU A 220 1.88 -14.39 5.29
N GLU A 221 0.92 -14.81 4.47
CA GLU A 221 0.18 -16.06 4.67
C GLU A 221 1.14 -17.25 4.72
N ALA A 222 2.13 -17.28 3.83
CA ALA A 222 3.11 -18.37 3.77
C ALA A 222 3.99 -18.45 5.02
N ILE A 223 4.58 -17.34 5.48
CA ILE A 223 5.42 -17.37 6.69
C ILE A 223 4.59 -17.64 7.96
N ALA A 224 3.31 -17.28 7.96
CA ALA A 224 2.38 -17.60 9.04
C ALA A 224 2.07 -19.10 9.12
N GLN A 225 2.36 -19.87 8.06
CA GLN A 225 2.35 -21.34 8.04
C GLN A 225 3.74 -21.97 8.16
N GLY A 226 4.77 -21.15 8.44
CA GLY A 226 6.15 -21.62 8.62
C GLY A 226 6.91 -21.89 7.33
N CYS A 227 6.46 -21.36 6.18
CA CYS A 227 7.28 -21.33 4.97
C CYS A 227 8.43 -20.33 5.14
N VAL A 228 9.52 -20.56 4.41
CA VAL A 228 10.52 -19.53 4.11
C VAL A 228 10.17 -18.87 2.78
N PHE A 229 10.04 -17.55 2.76
CA PHE A 229 9.78 -16.79 1.55
C PHE A 229 11.09 -16.45 0.82
N LEU A 230 11.21 -16.91 -0.42
CA LEU A 230 12.24 -16.47 -1.36
C LEU A 230 11.76 -15.18 -2.02
N ASN A 231 12.40 -14.06 -1.71
CA ASN A 231 12.01 -12.71 -2.12
C ASN A 231 13.00 -12.17 -3.18
N PRO A 232 12.68 -12.22 -4.49
CA PRO A 232 13.57 -11.68 -5.50
C PRO A 232 13.84 -10.18 -5.29
N ARG A 233 15.11 -9.81 -5.29
CA ARG A 233 15.56 -8.41 -5.40
C ARG A 233 15.22 -7.87 -6.78
N VAL A 234 14.90 -6.59 -6.83
CA VAL A 234 14.66 -5.83 -8.06
C VAL A 234 15.78 -4.79 -8.16
N ASP A 235 16.71 -5.01 -9.08
CA ASP A 235 17.89 -4.17 -9.28
C ASP A 235 18.07 -3.87 -10.79
N PRO A 236 18.01 -2.60 -11.23
CA PRO A 236 17.73 -1.42 -10.42
C PRO A 236 16.32 -1.43 -9.82
N PRO A 237 16.09 -0.77 -8.66
CA PRO A 237 14.75 -0.62 -8.11
C PRO A 237 13.78 -0.04 -9.13
N VAL A 238 12.54 -0.54 -9.13
CA VAL A 238 11.49 -0.08 -10.04
C VAL A 238 10.64 1.02 -9.42
N ASP A 239 10.26 1.99 -10.23
CA ASP A 239 9.34 3.06 -9.89
C ASP A 239 8.52 3.47 -11.12
N ARG A 240 7.83 4.60 -11.03
CA ARG A 240 7.00 5.11 -12.14
C ARG A 240 7.78 5.52 -13.40
N THR A 241 9.09 5.76 -13.31
CA THR A 241 9.92 6.21 -14.44
C THR A 241 10.40 5.04 -15.30
N ASN A 242 10.51 3.84 -14.72
CA ASN A 242 11.09 2.67 -15.39
C ASN A 242 10.18 1.42 -15.41
N SER A 243 8.94 1.51 -14.90
CA SER A 243 8.00 0.39 -14.89
C SER A 243 6.59 0.77 -15.37
N ASP A 244 6.07 0.04 -16.35
CA ASP A 244 4.70 0.21 -16.84
C ASP A 244 3.63 0.00 -15.74
N PHE A 245 3.89 -0.88 -14.77
CA PHE A 245 2.99 -1.12 -13.65
C PHE A 245 2.89 0.10 -12.72
N PHE A 246 4.01 0.81 -12.49
CA PHE A 246 4.06 1.97 -11.59
C PHE A 246 3.84 3.31 -12.31
N LYS A 247 3.91 3.34 -13.64
CA LYS A 247 3.88 4.56 -14.49
C LYS A 247 2.87 5.64 -14.08
N LYS A 248 1.67 5.24 -13.65
CA LYS A 248 0.57 6.17 -13.29
C LYS A 248 0.30 6.30 -11.79
N LYS A 249 1.04 5.60 -10.92
CA LYS A 249 0.74 5.55 -9.48
C LYS A 249 1.30 6.77 -8.77
N PRO A 250 0.58 7.47 -7.88
CA PRO A 250 0.94 8.80 -7.37
C PRO A 250 2.08 8.80 -6.32
N THR A 251 3.21 8.15 -6.60
CA THR A 251 4.36 8.04 -5.69
C THR A 251 5.67 7.77 -6.46
N ASN A 252 6.75 8.45 -6.11
CA ASN A 252 8.11 8.21 -6.61
C ASN A 252 8.85 7.12 -5.82
N ARG A 253 8.12 6.39 -4.96
CA ARG A 253 8.70 5.31 -4.17
C ARG A 253 9.28 4.23 -5.07
N GLN A 254 10.54 3.90 -4.80
CA GLN A 254 11.26 2.82 -5.43
C GLN A 254 11.00 1.48 -4.73
N ILE A 255 10.90 0.43 -5.53
CA ILE A 255 10.67 -0.96 -5.12
C ILE A 255 11.92 -1.77 -5.45
N ASP A 256 12.63 -2.21 -4.42
CA ASP A 256 13.94 -2.88 -4.50
C ASP A 256 13.86 -4.40 -4.35
N SER A 257 12.66 -4.94 -4.11
CA SER A 257 12.39 -6.38 -3.98
C SER A 257 10.91 -6.66 -4.23
N GLN A 258 10.56 -7.93 -4.48
CA GLN A 258 9.16 -8.31 -4.73
C GLN A 258 8.24 -7.89 -3.57
N ASN A 259 8.72 -7.99 -2.32
CA ASN A 259 8.03 -7.46 -1.15
C ASN A 259 9.01 -6.73 -0.20
N PRO A 260 9.16 -5.40 -0.31
CA PRO A 260 10.08 -4.62 0.51
C PRO A 260 9.75 -4.64 2.01
N TYR A 261 8.46 -4.70 2.37
CA TYR A 261 8.07 -4.84 3.79
C TYR A 261 8.64 -6.13 4.38
N MET A 262 8.53 -7.25 3.67
CA MET A 262 9.06 -8.54 4.11
C MET A 262 10.59 -8.52 4.22
N ALA A 263 11.28 -7.79 3.34
CA ALA A 263 12.73 -7.61 3.42
C ALA A 263 13.15 -6.79 4.66
N ALA A 264 12.46 -5.68 4.92
CA ALA A 264 12.84 -4.70 5.94
C ALA A 264 12.36 -5.06 7.37
N PHE A 265 11.14 -5.57 7.53
CA PHE A 265 10.48 -5.75 8.83
C PHE A 265 10.41 -7.21 9.28
N VAL A 266 10.65 -8.17 8.39
CA VAL A 266 10.68 -9.60 8.71
C VAL A 266 12.08 -10.15 8.59
N GLY A 267 12.66 -10.13 7.39
CA GLY A 267 14.03 -10.59 7.14
C GLY A 267 14.26 -12.06 7.44
N GLU A 268 15.54 -12.44 7.50
CA GLU A 268 15.94 -13.80 7.84
C GLU A 268 15.62 -14.13 9.32
N PRO A 269 15.24 -15.38 9.65
CA PRO A 269 15.27 -16.57 8.80
C PRO A 269 14.00 -16.84 7.99
N HIS A 270 12.97 -15.98 8.06
CA HIS A 270 11.69 -16.20 7.38
C HIS A 270 11.69 -15.72 5.92
N VAL A 271 12.52 -14.73 5.59
CA VAL A 271 12.58 -14.08 4.27
C VAL A 271 14.02 -13.98 3.82
N TYR A 272 14.31 -14.50 2.63
CA TYR A 272 15.62 -14.38 2.00
C TYR A 272 15.49 -13.49 0.75
N THR A 273 16.13 -12.33 0.79
CA THR A 273 16.15 -11.38 -0.34
C THR A 273 17.44 -11.49 -1.14
N PHE A 274 17.36 -11.94 -2.39
CA PHE A 274 18.53 -12.27 -3.24
C PHE A 274 18.28 -11.92 -4.72
N ASN A 275 19.33 -11.85 -5.52
CA ASN A 275 19.18 -11.67 -6.97
C ASN A 275 18.77 -12.99 -7.65
N ALA A 276 17.51 -13.08 -8.10
CA ALA A 276 16.98 -14.27 -8.75
C ALA A 276 17.52 -14.52 -10.17
N GLU A 277 18.19 -13.54 -10.79
CA GLU A 277 18.87 -13.70 -12.08
C GLU A 277 20.27 -14.29 -11.92
N ASN A 278 20.87 -14.16 -10.73
CA ASN A 278 22.12 -14.79 -10.40
C ASN A 278 21.90 -16.24 -9.93
N LEU A 279 21.91 -17.18 -10.88
CA LEU A 279 21.68 -18.60 -10.63
C LEU A 279 22.62 -19.20 -9.55
N THR A 280 23.84 -18.68 -9.40
CA THR A 280 24.75 -19.13 -8.34
C THR A 280 24.25 -18.68 -6.97
N GLU A 281 23.77 -17.44 -6.85
CA GLU A 281 23.20 -16.89 -5.61
C GLU A 281 21.90 -17.61 -5.23
N VAL A 282 21.07 -17.97 -6.22
CA VAL A 282 19.88 -18.82 -6.02
C VAL A 282 20.29 -20.15 -5.37
N GLU A 283 21.22 -20.88 -5.98
CA GLU A 283 21.62 -22.20 -5.50
C GLU A 283 22.25 -22.13 -4.10
N LEU A 284 23.12 -21.16 -3.85
CA LEU A 284 23.72 -20.93 -2.53
C LEU A 284 22.67 -20.56 -1.47
N THR A 285 21.66 -19.77 -1.83
CA THR A 285 20.56 -19.39 -0.93
C THR A 285 19.72 -20.60 -0.55
N VAL A 286 19.33 -21.44 -1.52
CA VAL A 286 18.58 -22.67 -1.27
C VAL A 286 19.37 -23.64 -0.38
N GLN A 287 20.66 -23.84 -0.67
CA GLN A 287 21.54 -24.66 0.17
C GLN A 287 21.69 -24.11 1.60
N ARG A 288 21.75 -22.78 1.76
CA ARG A 288 21.79 -22.14 3.08
C ARG A 288 20.51 -22.40 3.86
N ILE A 289 19.34 -22.30 3.23
CA ILE A 289 18.05 -22.62 3.85
C ILE A 289 17.95 -24.08 4.26
N LEU A 290 18.46 -25.01 3.44
CA LEU A 290 18.47 -26.44 3.76
C LEU A 290 19.31 -26.77 4.99
N LYS A 291 20.42 -26.05 5.20
CA LYS A 291 21.33 -26.21 6.35
C LYS A 291 20.77 -25.64 7.65
N GLN A 292 19.76 -24.79 7.58
CA GLN A 292 19.13 -24.18 8.75
C GLN A 292 17.89 -24.97 9.17
N PRO A 293 17.55 -25.00 10.48
CA PRO A 293 16.26 -25.52 10.92
C PRO A 293 15.13 -24.70 10.31
N ARG A 294 13.99 -25.36 10.02
CA ARG A 294 12.78 -24.65 9.57
C ARG A 294 12.39 -23.62 10.62
N PRO A 295 12.22 -22.33 10.27
CA PRO A 295 11.83 -21.33 11.24
C PRO A 295 10.39 -21.60 11.73
N PRO A 296 10.06 -21.24 12.98
CA PRO A 296 8.70 -21.37 13.47
C PRO A 296 7.76 -20.45 12.67
N PRO A 297 6.47 -20.83 12.52
CA PRO A 297 5.47 -19.93 11.96
C PRO A 297 5.50 -18.55 12.62
N TYR A 298 5.48 -17.50 11.80
CA TYR A 298 5.59 -16.13 12.27
C TYR A 298 4.63 -15.23 11.52
N LEU A 299 3.94 -14.37 12.27
CA LEU A 299 3.11 -13.31 11.73
C LEU A 299 3.39 -12.03 12.52
N PRO A 300 3.84 -10.94 11.87
CA PRO A 300 3.98 -9.65 12.54
C PRO A 300 2.66 -9.20 13.17
N TYR A 301 2.74 -8.69 14.40
CA TYR A 301 1.55 -8.37 15.20
C TYR A 301 0.56 -7.46 14.48
N GLU A 302 1.02 -6.46 13.74
CA GLU A 302 0.21 -5.51 12.97
C GLU A 302 -0.64 -6.12 11.86
N PHE A 303 -0.35 -7.36 11.45
CA PHE A 303 -1.15 -8.14 10.49
C PHE A 303 -2.03 -9.21 11.15
N THR A 304 -2.08 -9.24 12.50
CA THR A 304 -3.05 -10.06 13.25
C THR A 304 -4.38 -9.33 13.38
N PHE A 305 -5.44 -10.07 13.73
CA PHE A 305 -6.74 -9.46 14.06
C PHE A 305 -6.62 -8.42 15.19
N ALA A 306 -5.91 -8.75 16.27
CA ALA A 306 -5.71 -7.86 17.41
C ALA A 306 -4.91 -6.60 17.03
N GLY A 307 -3.83 -6.76 16.26
CA GLY A 307 -3.02 -5.63 15.81
C GLY A 307 -3.76 -4.72 14.84
N MET A 308 -4.53 -5.25 13.90
CA MET A 308 -5.36 -4.41 13.02
C MET A 308 -6.45 -3.68 13.81
N LEU A 309 -7.10 -4.35 14.76
CA LEU A 309 -8.12 -3.73 15.62
C LEU A 309 -7.52 -2.60 16.46
N GLU A 310 -6.39 -2.83 17.12
CA GLU A 310 -5.67 -1.81 17.89
C GLU A 310 -5.39 -0.55 17.02
N ARG A 311 -4.84 -0.76 15.82
CA ARG A 311 -4.49 0.31 14.90
C ARG A 311 -5.71 1.10 14.43
N ILE A 312 -6.77 0.41 14.01
CA ILE A 312 -7.99 1.06 13.54
C ILE A 312 -8.65 1.81 14.68
N THR A 313 -8.76 1.22 15.88
CA THR A 313 -9.34 1.90 17.05
C THR A 313 -8.58 3.20 17.36
N ALA A 314 -7.25 3.15 17.38
CA ALA A 314 -6.43 4.36 17.58
C ALA A 314 -6.68 5.42 16.51
N TYR A 315 -6.79 5.04 15.23
CA TYR A 315 -7.10 5.98 14.15
C TYR A 315 -8.50 6.59 14.27
N LEU A 316 -9.52 5.78 14.58
CA LEU A 316 -10.90 6.26 14.70
C LEU A 316 -11.06 7.24 15.88
N ASN A 317 -10.36 6.98 16.99
CA ASN A 317 -10.44 7.81 18.19
C ASN A 317 -9.63 9.11 18.06
N ASN A 318 -8.48 9.05 17.39
CA ASN A 318 -7.48 10.12 17.47
C ASN A 318 -7.13 10.81 16.14
N GLN A 319 -7.27 10.18 14.96
CA GLN A 319 -7.01 10.89 13.70
C GLN A 319 -8.21 11.77 13.32
N GLN A 320 -8.17 13.06 13.68
CA GLN A 320 -9.22 14.03 13.38
C GLN A 320 -8.73 15.12 12.43
N TYR A 321 -9.33 15.21 11.25
CA TYR A 321 -8.97 16.24 10.26
C TYR A 321 -10.02 17.35 10.12
N CYS A 322 -11.20 17.20 10.74
CA CYS A 322 -12.30 18.17 10.64
C CYS A 322 -12.22 19.27 11.71
N ARG A 323 -11.34 19.10 12.69
CA ARG A 323 -11.10 20.01 13.80
C ARG A 323 -9.63 19.94 14.16
N PRO A 324 -9.03 21.02 14.68
CA PRO A 324 -7.66 20.98 15.17
C PRO A 324 -7.53 19.92 16.27
N HIS A 325 -6.65 18.96 16.05
CA HIS A 325 -6.33 17.92 17.02
C HIS A 325 -4.91 17.41 16.77
N GLN A 326 -4.07 17.49 17.79
CA GLN A 326 -2.69 17.03 17.68
C GLN A 326 -2.62 15.54 18.02
N TRP A 327 -2.49 14.70 16.98
CA TRP A 327 -2.17 13.29 17.16
C TRP A 327 -1.31 12.77 16.00
N PRO A 328 -0.13 12.18 16.26
CA PRO A 328 0.40 11.77 17.58
C PRO A 328 0.78 12.95 18.49
N PRO A 329 0.97 12.70 19.80
CA PRO A 329 1.39 13.73 20.74
C PRO A 329 2.72 14.38 20.34
N SER A 330 2.88 15.68 20.63
CA SER A 330 4.09 16.43 20.25
C SER A 330 5.36 15.94 20.96
N ASP A 331 5.24 15.30 22.13
CA ASP A 331 6.35 14.67 22.85
C ASP A 331 6.93 13.43 22.15
N SER A 332 6.23 12.88 21.15
CA SER A 332 6.72 11.78 20.31
C SER A 332 7.70 12.25 19.23
N LEU A 333 7.85 13.56 19.03
CA LEU A 333 8.75 14.16 18.05
C LEU A 333 10.21 13.86 18.41
N VAL A 334 10.89 13.17 17.49
CA VAL A 334 12.33 12.97 17.49
C VAL A 334 12.88 13.68 16.27
N THR A 335 13.54 14.83 16.47
CA THR A 335 14.09 15.60 15.36
C THR A 335 15.41 15.01 14.86
N ARG A 336 15.58 14.95 13.54
CA ARG A 336 16.83 14.53 12.88
C ARG A 336 17.20 15.41 11.70
N LEU A 337 18.49 15.66 11.52
CA LEU A 337 19.00 16.33 10.34
C LEU A 337 19.50 15.28 9.36
N SER A 338 18.93 15.24 8.15
CA SER A 338 19.38 14.29 7.13
C SER A 338 20.77 14.63 6.60
N ARG A 339 21.43 13.60 6.04
CA ARG A 339 22.60 13.82 5.18
C ARG A 339 22.15 14.45 3.85
N PRO A 340 23.02 15.20 3.15
CA PRO A 340 22.72 15.70 1.81
C PRO A 340 22.33 14.54 0.88
N GLY A 341 21.27 14.71 0.08
CA GLY A 341 20.76 13.66 -0.81
C GLY A 341 19.98 12.53 -0.11
N VAL A 342 19.64 12.67 1.18
CA VAL A 342 18.89 11.64 1.93
C VAL A 342 17.53 12.19 2.39
N SER A 343 16.48 11.41 2.15
CA SER A 343 15.10 11.76 2.53
C SER A 343 14.85 11.62 4.03
N CYS A 344 13.78 12.22 4.54
CA CYS A 344 13.38 12.05 5.93
C CYS A 344 12.89 10.64 6.22
N LYS A 345 12.20 9.99 5.26
CA LYS A 345 11.88 8.57 5.35
C LYS A 345 13.11 7.71 5.65
N GLN A 346 14.18 7.87 4.85
CA GLN A 346 15.40 7.08 5.02
C GLN A 346 16.13 7.44 6.31
N THR A 347 16.26 8.75 6.61
CA THR A 347 16.93 9.23 7.82
C THR A 347 16.31 8.66 9.09
N CYS A 348 14.97 8.66 9.19
CA CYS A 348 14.29 8.07 10.34
C CYS A 348 14.48 6.54 10.37
N TYR A 349 14.35 5.87 9.22
CA TYR A 349 14.50 4.41 9.11
C TYR A 349 15.88 3.92 9.55
N ASP A 350 16.96 4.58 9.12
CA ASP A 350 18.35 4.24 9.46
C ASP A 350 18.61 4.30 10.98
N GLU A 351 17.80 5.07 11.70
CA GLU A 351 17.86 5.20 13.15
C GLU A 351 16.83 4.35 13.91
N GLY A 352 16.14 3.44 13.23
CA GLY A 352 15.09 2.60 13.85
C GLY A 352 13.84 3.40 14.25
N LEU A 353 13.57 4.50 13.56
CA LEU A 353 12.40 5.37 13.73
C LEU A 353 11.53 5.34 12.47
N VAL A 354 10.37 6.00 12.54
CA VAL A 354 9.53 6.27 11.36
C VAL A 354 9.32 7.78 11.21
N CYS A 355 9.29 8.29 9.99
CA CYS A 355 8.97 9.69 9.74
C CYS A 355 7.50 9.96 10.10
N GLU A 356 7.22 11.06 10.77
CA GLU A 356 5.87 11.47 11.19
C GLU A 356 5.51 12.82 10.55
N PRO A 357 4.71 12.83 9.47
CA PRO A 357 4.45 14.04 8.72
C PRO A 357 3.60 15.05 9.49
N GLU A 358 2.75 14.61 10.42
CA GLU A 358 1.89 15.50 11.21
C GLU A 358 2.70 16.51 12.03
N LEU A 359 3.88 16.11 12.51
CA LEU A 359 4.68 16.92 13.43
C LEU A 359 5.64 17.88 12.69
N PHE A 360 5.65 17.91 11.35
CA PHE A 360 6.49 18.86 10.60
C PHE A 360 6.11 20.32 10.87
N HIS A 361 4.86 20.64 11.21
CA HIS A 361 4.46 22.02 11.55
C HIS A 361 5.25 22.56 12.77
N LEU A 362 5.69 21.69 13.69
CA LEU A 362 6.56 22.05 14.81
C LEU A 362 8.00 22.37 14.39
N LEU A 363 8.43 21.87 13.22
CA LEU A 363 9.77 22.04 12.67
C LEU A 363 9.85 23.11 11.59
N ASN A 364 8.73 23.54 11.02
CA ASN A 364 8.67 24.48 9.90
C ASN A 364 8.73 25.95 10.36
N ASN A 365 9.73 26.29 11.18
CA ASN A 365 9.96 27.64 11.69
C ASN A 365 11.45 27.85 12.05
N GLU A 366 11.85 29.12 12.23
CA GLU A 366 13.25 29.50 12.49
C GLU A 366 13.77 29.00 13.85
N GLU A 367 12.90 29.00 14.86
CA GLU A 367 13.25 28.54 16.21
C GLU A 367 13.64 27.06 16.20
N ALA A 368 12.95 26.24 15.40
CA ALA A 368 13.28 24.83 15.23
C ALA A 368 14.67 24.63 14.60
N PHE A 369 15.08 25.46 13.64
CA PHE A 369 16.44 25.42 13.11
C PHE A 369 17.48 25.75 14.19
N ALA A 370 17.27 26.84 14.94
CA ALA A 370 18.18 27.26 16.00
C ALA A 370 18.33 26.18 17.09
N LYS A 371 17.22 25.57 17.53
CA LYS A 371 17.21 24.47 18.52
C LYS A 371 17.97 23.23 18.06
N ASN A 372 18.05 23.01 16.75
CA ASN A 372 18.77 21.87 16.15
C ASN A 372 20.19 22.25 15.69
N GLY A 373 20.71 23.41 16.12
CA GLY A 373 22.07 23.85 15.79
C GLY A 373 22.27 24.16 14.31
N ILE A 374 21.20 24.54 13.59
CA ILE A 374 21.25 24.91 12.19
C ILE A 374 21.35 26.43 12.10
N GLU A 375 22.48 26.92 11.61
CA GLU A 375 22.65 28.34 11.30
C GLU A 375 21.97 28.66 9.98
N CYS A 376 21.07 29.65 10.01
CA CYS A 376 20.30 30.09 8.84
C CYS A 376 20.67 31.54 8.50
N PRO A 377 21.70 31.79 7.67
CA PRO A 377 22.10 33.14 7.25
C PRO A 377 20.97 33.90 6.53
N SER A 378 20.15 33.17 5.78
CA SER A 378 18.95 33.68 5.14
C SER A 378 17.87 32.60 5.12
N ILE A 379 16.61 33.04 5.03
CA ILE A 379 15.46 32.15 4.97
C ILE A 379 14.70 32.41 3.69
N GLN A 380 14.41 31.33 2.97
CA GLN A 380 13.57 31.34 1.80
C GLN A 380 12.29 30.55 2.09
N ARG A 381 11.17 31.11 1.68
CA ARG A 381 9.85 30.49 1.80
C ARG A 381 9.34 30.16 0.41
N GLY A 382 8.72 28.99 0.28
CA GLY A 382 8.09 28.59 -0.96
C GLY A 382 7.50 27.19 -0.89
N HIS A 383 7.00 26.74 -2.04
CA HIS A 383 6.53 25.38 -2.21
C HIS A 383 7.72 24.48 -2.51
N SER A 384 8.29 23.83 -1.49
CA SER A 384 9.35 22.84 -1.68
C SER A 384 9.09 21.58 -0.86
N VAL A 385 9.06 20.43 -1.52
CA VAL A 385 8.89 19.13 -0.83
C VAL A 385 10.10 18.71 0.00
N HIS A 386 11.20 19.45 -0.13
CA HIS A 386 12.38 19.26 0.68
C HIS A 386 12.37 20.09 1.96
N ALA A 387 11.52 21.11 2.08
CA ALA A 387 11.39 21.92 3.29
C ALA A 387 10.74 21.12 4.44
N PRO A 388 11.00 21.47 5.72
CA PRO A 388 12.02 22.42 6.16
C PRO A 388 13.44 21.86 5.97
N SER A 389 14.36 22.67 5.48
CA SER A 389 15.72 22.20 5.13
C SER A 389 16.78 23.29 5.19
N LEU A 390 18.04 22.86 5.25
CA LEU A 390 19.23 23.67 4.96
C LEU A 390 19.71 23.32 3.54
N VAL A 391 19.73 24.31 2.66
CA VAL A 391 20.30 24.21 1.31
C VAL A 391 21.76 24.59 1.37
N THR A 392 22.65 23.63 1.15
CA THR A 392 24.09 23.80 1.37
C THR A 392 24.81 24.52 0.24
N SER A 393 24.23 24.56 -0.98
CA SER A 393 24.81 25.28 -2.13
C SER A 393 24.83 26.80 -1.91
N ASP A 394 23.71 27.34 -1.43
CA ASP A 394 23.50 28.79 -1.28
C ASP A 394 23.44 29.23 0.20
N SER A 395 23.71 28.31 1.12
CA SER A 395 23.72 28.54 2.58
C SER A 395 22.48 29.27 3.10
N HIS A 396 21.29 28.79 2.71
CA HIS A 396 20.01 29.32 3.20
C HIS A 396 19.15 28.20 3.78
N CYS A 397 18.24 28.56 4.68
CA CYS A 397 17.22 27.66 5.19
C CYS A 397 15.93 27.83 4.39
N SER A 398 15.31 26.73 4.00
CA SER A 398 14.04 26.70 3.29
C SER A 398 12.91 26.32 4.24
N LEU A 399 11.85 27.11 4.25
CA LEU A 399 10.60 26.84 4.95
C LEU A 399 9.46 26.63 3.93
N GLN A 400 8.52 25.76 4.29
CA GLN A 400 7.37 25.43 3.46
C GLN A 400 6.23 26.45 3.69
N ASP A 401 5.63 26.96 2.62
CA ASP A 401 4.46 27.86 2.70
C ASP A 401 3.12 27.12 2.79
N ASP A 402 3.04 25.88 2.30
CA ASP A 402 1.82 25.07 2.31
C ASP A 402 2.04 23.75 3.07
N GLU A 403 1.32 23.56 4.19
CA GLU A 403 1.44 22.37 5.02
C GLU A 403 1.14 21.07 4.26
N LEU A 404 0.33 21.10 3.19
CA LEU A 404 0.04 19.93 2.36
C LEU A 404 1.26 19.42 1.58
N MET A 405 2.33 20.21 1.51
CA MET A 405 3.58 19.89 0.82
C MET A 405 4.70 19.44 1.76
N LEU A 406 4.46 19.44 3.07
CA LEU A 406 5.36 18.81 4.03
C LEU A 406 5.40 17.30 3.75
N SER A 407 6.61 16.76 3.61
CA SER A 407 6.80 15.43 3.02
C SER A 407 7.92 14.65 3.69
N CYS A 408 7.68 13.40 4.05
CA CYS A 408 8.71 12.45 4.45
C CYS A 408 9.54 11.99 3.25
N ALA A 409 8.90 11.86 2.08
CA ALA A 409 9.56 11.55 0.82
C ALA A 409 10.34 12.75 0.25
N GLY A 410 11.23 12.48 -0.70
CA GLY A 410 12.01 13.50 -1.41
C GLY A 410 13.42 13.70 -0.83
N SER A 411 14.40 13.71 -1.71
CA SER A 411 15.82 13.92 -1.45
C SER A 411 16.44 14.77 -2.56
N GLU A 412 17.37 15.64 -2.21
CA GLU A 412 18.10 16.48 -3.17
C GLU A 412 19.56 16.59 -2.73
N LYS A 413 20.50 16.56 -3.68
CA LYS A 413 21.93 16.34 -3.44
C LYS A 413 22.54 17.35 -2.47
N ASP A 414 22.16 18.62 -2.60
CA ASP A 414 22.71 19.73 -1.81
C ASP A 414 21.74 20.21 -0.73
N VAL A 415 20.84 19.33 -0.28
CA VAL A 415 19.82 19.66 0.72
C VAL A 415 19.89 18.70 1.91
N LYS A 416 20.04 19.27 3.11
CA LYS A 416 19.87 18.57 4.39
C LYS A 416 18.49 18.90 4.94
N ARG A 417 17.67 17.90 5.21
CA ARG A 417 16.28 18.07 5.64
C ARG A 417 16.19 18.01 7.16
N LEU A 418 15.43 18.92 7.77
CA LEU A 418 15.07 18.84 9.18
C LEU A 418 13.85 17.93 9.32
N CYS A 419 14.10 16.69 9.72
CA CYS A 419 13.14 15.60 9.69
C CYS A 419 12.39 15.44 11.00
N SER A 420 11.09 15.24 10.87
CA SER A 420 10.19 14.82 11.93
C SER A 420 10.14 13.29 11.99
N CYS A 421 10.80 12.68 12.97
CA CYS A 421 10.73 11.25 13.24
C CYS A 421 9.93 10.97 14.52
N ARG A 422 9.54 9.72 14.73
CA ARG A 422 8.99 9.22 15.99
C ARG A 422 9.39 7.76 16.23
N GLN A 423 9.39 7.38 17.49
CA GLN A 423 9.43 5.96 17.86
C GLN A 423 8.09 5.29 17.55
N TYR A 424 8.10 3.95 17.47
CA TYR A 424 6.91 3.14 17.23
C TYR A 424 6.89 1.91 18.12
N ARG A 425 5.69 1.36 18.37
CA ARG A 425 5.51 0.10 19.09
C ARG A 425 6.04 -1.04 18.23
N ARG A 426 6.90 -1.90 18.79
CA ARG A 426 7.44 -3.05 18.05
C ARG A 426 6.29 -3.92 17.53
N GLY A 427 6.29 -4.17 16.22
CA GLY A 427 5.23 -4.92 15.54
C GLY A 427 3.92 -4.15 15.32
N GLN A 428 3.90 -2.84 15.56
CA GLN A 428 2.80 -1.92 15.26
C GLN A 428 3.37 -0.53 14.87
N VAL A 429 3.91 -0.43 13.66
CA VAL A 429 4.64 0.79 13.21
C VAL A 429 3.74 2.03 13.12
N ALA A 430 2.45 1.81 12.93
CA ALA A 430 1.42 2.84 12.88
C ALA A 430 1.29 3.66 14.17
N LEU A 431 1.68 3.11 15.32
CA LEU A 431 1.46 3.72 16.63
C LEU A 431 2.78 4.04 17.34
N CYS A 432 2.87 5.27 17.83
CA CYS A 432 3.95 5.70 18.72
C CYS A 432 3.84 5.09 20.11
N LEU A 433 4.90 5.19 20.92
CA LEU A 433 4.88 4.68 22.29
C LEU A 433 3.82 5.37 23.15
N SER A 434 3.69 6.70 23.03
CA SER A 434 2.70 7.53 23.74
C SER A 434 1.33 7.62 23.08
N CYS A 435 1.09 6.90 21.97
CA CYS A 435 -0.16 7.02 21.22
C CYS A 435 -1.32 6.36 21.96
N SER A 436 -2.36 7.14 22.29
CA SER A 436 -3.60 6.62 22.87
C SER A 436 -4.30 5.64 21.92
N LEU A 437 -5.03 4.68 22.52
CA LEU A 437 -5.99 3.84 21.81
C LEU A 437 -7.34 4.56 21.68
#